data_AF-A0A9J6PQF2-F1
#
_entry.id   AF-A0A9J6PQF2-F1
#
_cell.length_a   1.000
_cell.length_b   1.000
_cell.length_c   1.000
_cell.angle_alpha   90.00
_cell.angle_beta   90.00
_cell.angle_gamma   90.00
#
_symmetry.space_group_name_H-M   'P 1'
#
loop_
_entity.id
_entity.type
_entity.pdbx_description
1 polymer ?
#
loop_
_entity_poly.entity_id
_entity_poly.type
_entity_poly.pdbx_seq_one_letter_code
_entity_poly.pdbx_strand_id
1 'polypeptide(L)'
;MSTIDTHMGRYCLKARDAGNHIKGSIAINDEGGTMLTMQEFDEHYLDDVVNNVIYPVTGGNRDITLVLRDQMVKAGFEQPH
;
A
#
# COMPACT_ATOMS: atom_id res chain seq x y z
N MET A 1 -2.30 17.23 0.89
CA MET A 1 -1.58 16.20 0.11
C MET A 1 -1.30 15.07 1.07
N SER A 2 -1.99 13.94 0.88
CA SER A 2 -1.86 12.76 1.74
C SER A 2 -0.60 11.98 1.34
N THR A 3 0.19 11.54 2.31
CA THR A 3 1.38 10.72 2.09
C THR A 3 1.49 9.69 3.18
N ILE A 4 1.87 8.46 2.83
CA ILE A 4 2.13 7.39 3.78
C ILE A 4 3.46 6.73 3.46
N ASP A 5 4.21 6.42 4.51
CA ASP A 5 5.39 5.57 4.49
C ASP A 5 5.31 4.70 5.73
N THR A 6 4.82 3.47 5.55
CA THR A 6 4.58 2.54 6.66
C THR A 6 5.32 1.24 6.44
N HIS A 7 5.83 0.70 7.55
CA HIS A 7 6.58 -0.54 7.61
C HIS A 7 5.82 -1.51 8.51
N MET A 8 5.36 -2.62 7.94
CA MET A 8 4.62 -3.66 8.62
C MET A 8 5.33 -5.00 8.48
N GLY A 9 6.23 -5.29 9.42
CA GLY A 9 7.11 -6.45 9.35
C GLY A 9 7.99 -6.36 8.09
N ARG A 10 7.87 -7.36 7.21
CA ARG A 10 8.56 -7.37 5.91
C ARG A 10 7.93 -6.47 4.86
N TYR A 11 6.70 -6.01 5.04
CA TYR A 11 5.98 -5.21 4.05
C TYR A 11 6.27 -3.73 4.25
N CYS A 12 6.69 -3.03 3.21
CA CYS A 12 6.84 -1.58 3.22
C CYS A 12 5.87 -0.99 2.21
N LEU A 13 5.02 -0.06 2.64
CA LEU A 13 4.05 0.60 1.77
C LEU A 13 4.32 2.10 1.78
N LYS A 14 4.63 2.63 0.60
CA LYS A 14 4.76 4.06 0.35
C LYS A 14 3.68 4.48 -0.63
N ALA A 15 2.92 5.50 -0.30
CA ALA A 15 1.96 6.09 -1.24
C ALA A 15 1.87 7.60 -1.05
N ARG A 16 1.52 8.29 -2.12
CA ARG A 16 1.25 9.72 -2.12
C ARG A 16 0.03 10.01 -2.97
N ASP A 17 -0.72 10.99 -2.52
CA ASP A 17 -1.76 11.62 -3.32
C ASP A 17 -1.09 12.46 -4.40
N ALA A 18 -1.36 12.13 -5.66
CA ALA A 18 -0.89 12.86 -6.82
C ALA A 18 -2.06 13.61 -7.51
N GLY A 19 -3.01 14.10 -6.69
CA GLY A 19 -4.11 14.98 -7.11
C GLY A 19 -5.37 14.25 -7.55
N ASN A 20 -5.26 13.26 -8.44
CA ASN A 20 -6.40 12.46 -8.93
C ASN A 20 -6.11 10.95 -8.99
N HIS A 21 -4.97 10.55 -8.46
CA HIS A 21 -4.49 9.17 -8.40
C HIS A 21 -3.57 8.99 -7.19
N ILE A 22 -3.59 7.78 -6.66
CA ILE A 22 -2.74 7.29 -5.60
C ILE A 22 -1.54 6.62 -6.26
N LYS A 23 -0.38 7.26 -6.14
CA LYS A 23 0.87 6.73 -6.66
C LYS A 23 1.75 6.23 -5.53
N GLY A 24 2.32 5.06 -5.69
CA GLY A 24 3.11 4.48 -4.61
C GLY A 24 3.89 3.25 -5.02
N SER A 25 4.48 2.64 -4.00
CA SER A 25 5.10 1.33 -4.11
C SER A 25 4.85 0.52 -2.84
N ILE A 26 4.69 -0.79 -3.04
CA ILE A 26 4.74 -1.76 -1.95
C ILE A 26 5.93 -2.68 -2.18
N ALA A 27 6.70 -2.93 -1.13
CA ALA A 27 7.86 -3.79 -1.17
C ALA A 27 7.76 -4.88 -0.09
N ILE A 28 8.36 -6.03 -0.39
CA ILE A 28 8.61 -7.11 0.56
C ILE A 28 10.11 -7.17 0.78
N ASN A 29 10.52 -7.06 2.04
CA ASN A 29 11.91 -7.15 2.45
C ASN A 29 12.18 -8.51 3.10
N ASP A 30 13.44 -8.92 3.10
CA ASP A 30 13.91 -10.02 3.92
C ASP A 30 14.16 -9.56 5.36
N GLU A 31 14.42 -10.50 6.28
CA GLU A 31 14.72 -10.23 7.69
C GLU A 31 15.94 -9.31 7.87
N GLY A 32 16.88 -9.32 6.92
CA GLY A 32 18.03 -8.42 6.87
C GLY A 32 17.74 -7.02 6.31
N GLY A 33 16.47 -6.68 6.02
CA GLY A 33 16.06 -5.39 5.44
C GLY A 33 16.35 -5.24 3.94
N THR A 34 16.82 -6.31 3.28
CA THR A 34 17.07 -6.31 1.83
C THR A 34 15.74 -6.44 1.09
N MET A 35 15.48 -5.55 0.14
CA MET A 35 14.28 -5.61 -0.69
C MET A 35 14.32 -6.85 -1.59
N LEU A 36 13.35 -7.74 -1.43
CA LEU A 36 13.19 -8.94 -2.27
C LEU A 36 12.39 -8.61 -3.52
N THR A 37 11.26 -7.92 -3.33
CA THR A 37 10.35 -7.54 -4.40
C THR A 37 9.80 -6.16 -4.15
N MET A 38 9.60 -5.38 -5.20
CA MET A 38 8.90 -4.10 -5.14
C MET A 38 7.94 -4.01 -6.32
N GLN A 39 6.73 -3.56 -6.02
CA GLN A 39 5.70 -3.29 -7.01
C GLN A 39 5.30 -1.83 -6.90
N GLU A 40 5.50 -1.09 -7.99
CA GLU A 40 4.98 0.26 -8.14
C GLU A 40 3.51 0.21 -8.58
N PHE A 41 2.74 1.21 -8.20
CA PHE A 41 1.34 1.32 -8.57
C PHE A 41 0.94 2.79 -8.75
N ASP A 42 -0.11 2.97 -9.57
CA ASP A 42 -0.65 4.27 -9.96
C ASP A 42 -2.15 4.06 -10.21
N GLU A 43 -2.92 4.13 -9.14
CA GLU A 43 -4.33 3.72 -9.11
C GLU A 43 -5.22 4.90 -8.76
N HIS A 44 -6.47 4.91 -9.25
CA HIS A 44 -7.39 6.00 -8.97
C HIS A 44 -8.07 5.89 -7.62
N TYR A 45 -8.33 4.66 -7.15
CA TYR A 45 -9.11 4.41 -5.95
C TYR A 45 -8.33 3.60 -4.92
N LEU A 46 -8.63 3.81 -3.64
CA LEU A 46 -8.02 3.02 -2.56
C LEU A 46 -8.34 1.54 -2.72
N ASP A 47 -9.58 1.21 -3.10
CA ASP A 47 -9.98 -0.18 -3.36
C ASP A 47 -9.20 -0.81 -4.52
N ASP A 48 -8.82 -0.04 -5.54
CA ASP A 48 -7.98 -0.55 -6.64
C ASP A 48 -6.56 -0.86 -6.13
N VAL A 49 -5.96 0.02 -5.33
CA VAL A 49 -4.67 -0.25 -4.68
C VAL A 49 -4.75 -1.51 -3.83
N VAL A 50 -5.82 -1.65 -3.04
CA VAL A 50 -6.00 -2.80 -2.15
C VAL A 50 -6.15 -4.10 -2.95
N ASN A 51 -7.02 -4.12 -3.95
CA ASN A 51 -7.36 -5.34 -4.70
C ASN A 51 -6.31 -5.73 -5.75
N ASN A 52 -5.71 -4.75 -6.44
CA ASN A 52 -4.78 -4.99 -7.55
C ASN A 52 -3.32 -5.08 -7.09
N VAL A 53 -2.98 -4.49 -5.94
CA VAL A 53 -1.59 -4.35 -5.48
C VAL A 53 -1.37 -5.03 -4.13
N ILE A 54 -2.07 -4.59 -3.08
CA ILE A 54 -1.82 -5.09 -1.72
C ILE A 54 -2.22 -6.57 -1.59
N TYR A 55 -3.38 -6.95 -2.12
CA TYR A 55 -3.89 -8.30 -1.99
C TYR A 55 -2.99 -9.34 -2.70
N PRO A 56 -2.53 -9.13 -3.95
CA PRO A 56 -1.55 -10.00 -4.58
C PRO A 56 -0.20 -10.05 -3.85
N VAL A 57 0.34 -8.90 -3.43
CA VAL A 57 1.65 -8.81 -2.76
C VAL A 57 1.66 -9.50 -1.40
N THR A 58 0.54 -9.46 -0.69
CA THR A 58 0.38 -10.18 0.58
C THR A 58 0.06 -11.67 0.39
N GLY A 59 -0.03 -12.16 -0.85
CA GLY A 59 -0.39 -13.55 -1.17
C GLY A 59 -1.83 -13.90 -0.80
N GLY A 60 -2.73 -12.91 -0.84
CA GLY A 60 -4.13 -13.06 -0.44
C GLY A 60 -4.36 -13.05 1.08
N ASN A 61 -3.35 -12.67 1.88
CA ASN A 61 -3.49 -12.58 3.33
C ASN A 61 -4.40 -11.41 3.70
N ARG A 62 -5.62 -11.74 4.15
CA ARG A 62 -6.67 -10.76 4.42
C ARG A 62 -6.35 -9.88 5.64
N ASP A 63 -5.77 -10.44 6.69
CA ASP A 63 -5.41 -9.66 7.89
C ASP A 63 -4.38 -8.58 7.58
N ILE A 64 -3.31 -8.94 6.87
CA ILE A 64 -2.26 -7.97 6.47
C ILE A 64 -2.85 -6.93 5.52
N THR A 65 -3.65 -7.37 4.54
CA THR A 65 -4.31 -6.47 3.59
C THR A 65 -5.20 -5.45 4.30
N LEU A 66 -5.99 -5.88 5.30
CA LEU A 66 -6.86 -5.00 6.07
C LEU A 66 -6.08 -3.99 6.90
N VAL A 67 -4.97 -4.40 7.51
CA VAL A 67 -4.14 -3.46 8.29
C VAL A 67 -3.47 -2.43 7.38
N LEU A 68 -2.92 -2.84 6.23
CA LEU A 68 -2.34 -1.90 5.26
C LEU A 68 -3.39 -0.92 4.71
N ARG A 69 -4.61 -1.41 4.44
CA ARG A 69 -5.75 -0.55 4.07
C ARG A 69 -6.07 0.47 5.16
N ASP A 70 -6.19 0.03 6.42
CA ASP A 70 -6.47 0.91 7.55
C ASP A 70 -5.39 1.99 7.72
N GLN A 71 -4.12 1.66 7.48
CA GLN A 71 -3.03 2.63 7.46
C GLN A 71 -3.23 3.68 6.37
N MET A 72 -3.58 3.28 5.15
CA MET A 72 -3.88 4.21 4.05
C MET A 72 -5.10 5.09 4.36
N VAL A 73 -6.16 4.51 4.92
CA VAL A 73 -7.35 5.25 5.35
C VAL A 73 -6.97 6.34 6.36
N LYS A 74 -6.20 5.98 7.41
CA LYS A 74 -5.71 6.92 8.42
C LYS A 74 -4.83 8.03 7.85
N ALA A 75 -4.09 7.74 6.78
CA ALA A 75 -3.29 8.74 6.07
C ALA A 75 -4.11 9.66 5.15
N GLY A 76 -5.43 9.46 5.06
CA GLY A 76 -6.34 10.30 4.29
C GLY A 76 -6.41 9.92 2.81
N PHE A 77 -6.20 8.64 2.47
CA PHE A 77 -6.50 8.08 1.14
C PHE A 77 -7.93 7.55 1.02
N GLU A 78 -8.75 7.72 2.06
CA GLU A 78 -10.16 7.39 2.05
C GLU A 78 -10.88 8.24 1.00
N GLN A 79 -11.60 7.61 0.07
CA GLN A 79 -12.37 8.34 -0.93
C GLN A 79 -13.78 8.62 -0.39
N PRO A 80 -14.29 9.85 -0.59
CA PRO A 80 -15.69 10.13 -0.32
C PRO A 80 -16.54 9.33 -1.32
N HIS A 81 -17.41 8.47 -0.81
CA HIS A 81 -18.48 7.85 -1.59
C HIS A 81 -19.37 8.90 -2.27
#